data_AF-I3R169-F1
#
_entry.id   AF-I3R169-F1
#
_cell.length_a   1.000
_cell.length_b   1.000
_cell.length_c   1.000
_cell.angle_alpha   90.00
_cell.angle_beta   90.00
_cell.angle_gamma   90.00
#
_symmetry.space_group_name_H-M   'P 1'
#
loop_
_entity.id
_entity.type
_entity.pdbx_description
1 polymer ?
#
loop_
_entity_poly.entity_id
_entity_poly.type
_entity_poly.pdbx_seq_one_letter_code
_entity_poly.pdbx_strand_id
1 'polypeptide(L)'
;MADFDLSIDEKRVYADKTGKKTVYVAASVGVVGVDVSDNLVGGFRIDHRCDPRDVAGSPGEVAVATADDVLLVQGDDYHELGFGPTTTVGFHRNRVVAADETGRIARFDESGWTDIGEVGEVRALDGSLVAAEDGVYRISDEGLTHVGLDDAHDVSDPAGRLGAAEGTPLAATEFGLYTLGNGWMDAIDGRMTAVASMPDGRAHAVGPDGIVSREGEVWVSDPIPMDETVVALAHDARAVYAVTDVGTFCVRTTASDWRTQVLGLDAVGVAVR
;
A
#
# COMPACT_ATOMS: atom_id res chain seq x y z
N MET A 1 57.51 29.58 -15.64
CA MET A 1 56.48 30.41 -15.02
C MET A 1 55.18 29.97 -15.66
N ALA A 2 54.22 29.52 -14.83
CA ALA A 2 53.12 28.66 -15.21
C ALA A 2 52.18 29.25 -16.26
N ASP A 3 51.62 28.38 -17.09
CA ASP A 3 50.24 28.54 -17.55
C ASP A 3 49.55 27.18 -17.40
N PHE A 4 48.59 27.14 -16.48
CA PHE A 4 47.72 26.00 -16.21
C PHE A 4 46.51 26.18 -17.11
N ASP A 5 46.35 25.32 -18.12
CA ASP A 5 45.10 25.27 -18.88
C ASP A 5 44.29 24.01 -18.53
N LEU A 6 43.02 24.27 -18.28
CA LEU A 6 42.02 23.39 -17.71
C LEU A 6 41.49 22.41 -18.77
N SER A 7 41.42 21.13 -18.41
CA SER A 7 40.11 20.47 -18.46
C SER A 7 40.03 19.43 -17.35
N ILE A 8 39.35 19.80 -16.27
CA ILE A 8 38.73 18.80 -15.41
C ILE A 8 37.66 18.15 -16.29
N ASP A 9 37.94 16.91 -16.69
CA ASP A 9 36.94 16.01 -17.26
C ASP A 9 35.92 15.73 -16.14
N GLU A 10 34.95 16.62 -16.06
CA GLU A 10 33.80 16.51 -15.17
C GLU A 10 33.05 15.27 -15.63
N LYS A 11 33.33 14.14 -14.97
CA LYS A 11 32.60 12.88 -15.12
C LYS A 11 31.16 13.11 -14.68
N ARG A 12 30.35 13.64 -15.59
CA ARG A 12 28.89 13.64 -15.50
C ARG A 12 28.45 12.19 -15.62
N VAL A 13 28.40 11.50 -14.48
CA VAL A 13 27.70 10.23 -14.34
C VAL A 13 26.21 10.56 -14.37
N TYR A 14 25.66 10.78 -15.56
CA TYR A 14 24.26 10.42 -15.80
C TYR A 14 24.27 8.91 -15.99
N ALA A 15 24.27 8.18 -14.87
CA ALA A 15 23.79 6.81 -14.93
C ALA A 15 22.35 6.89 -15.42
N ASP A 16 22.04 6.13 -16.48
CA ASP A 16 20.66 5.88 -16.88
C ASP A 16 19.85 5.54 -15.63
N LYS A 17 18.71 6.22 -15.42
CA LYS A 17 17.76 5.96 -14.32
C LYS A 17 17.01 4.63 -14.50
N THR A 18 17.57 3.68 -15.24
CA THR A 18 16.98 2.36 -15.49
C THR A 18 16.93 1.62 -14.16
N GLY A 19 15.71 1.40 -13.64
CA GLY A 19 15.47 0.71 -12.37
C GLY A 19 15.14 1.62 -11.18
N LYS A 20 15.19 2.95 -11.35
CA LYS A 20 14.71 3.88 -10.33
C LYS A 20 13.18 3.94 -10.34
N LYS A 21 12.56 3.79 -9.18
CA LYS A 21 11.11 3.94 -8.94
C LYS A 21 10.86 4.89 -7.78
N THR A 22 9.66 5.44 -7.74
CA THR A 22 9.18 6.27 -6.62
C THR A 22 8.19 5.46 -5.80
N VAL A 23 8.40 5.43 -4.49
CA VAL A 23 7.46 4.89 -3.51
C VAL A 23 6.84 6.07 -2.79
N TYR A 24 5.53 6.03 -2.59
CA TYR A 24 4.75 7.12 -2.01
C TYR A 24 4.44 6.79 -0.56
N VAL A 25 4.81 7.68 0.35
CA VAL A 25 4.48 7.59 1.77
C VAL A 25 3.46 8.68 2.08
N ALA A 26 2.27 8.29 2.50
CA ALA A 26 1.29 9.23 3.04
C ALA A 26 1.65 9.55 4.49
N ALA A 27 1.76 10.83 4.81
CA ALA A 27 2.14 11.29 6.14
C ALA A 27 1.48 12.63 6.49
N SER A 28 1.56 13.05 7.75
CA SER A 28 0.98 14.30 8.26
C SER A 28 1.45 15.59 7.56
N VAL A 29 2.53 15.53 6.78
CA VAL A 29 3.05 16.66 5.98
C VAL A 29 2.56 16.66 4.52
N GLY A 30 1.83 15.62 4.12
CA GLY A 30 1.42 15.34 2.75
C GLY A 30 1.99 14.01 2.22
N VAL A 31 2.05 13.89 0.90
CA VAL A 31 2.60 12.72 0.21
C VAL A 31 4.09 12.94 -0.02
N VAL A 32 4.91 12.01 0.48
CA VAL A 32 6.36 12.01 0.33
C VAL A 32 6.77 10.95 -0.70
N GLY A 33 7.44 11.40 -1.75
CA GLY A 33 8.04 10.51 -2.74
C GLY A 33 9.43 10.08 -2.28
N VAL A 34 9.67 8.77 -2.21
CA VAL A 34 10.95 8.14 -1.87
C VAL A 34 11.50 7.45 -3.10
N ASP A 35 12.67 7.88 -3.54
CA ASP A 35 13.38 7.25 -4.64
C ASP A 35 13.97 5.92 -4.20
N VAL A 36 13.69 4.84 -4.93
CA VAL A 36 14.25 3.50 -4.66
C VAL A 36 14.86 2.94 -5.94
N SER A 37 16.06 2.37 -5.81
CA SER A 37 16.71 1.60 -6.87
C SER A 37 17.19 0.28 -6.28
N ASP A 38 16.59 -0.84 -6.71
CA ASP A 38 16.74 -2.15 -6.06
C ASP A 38 16.42 -2.08 -4.56
N ASN A 39 17.42 -2.23 -3.68
CA ASN A 39 17.29 -2.08 -2.24
C ASN A 39 17.94 -0.79 -1.70
N LEU A 40 18.38 0.11 -2.59
CA LEU A 40 18.97 1.39 -2.22
C LEU A 40 17.87 2.44 -2.11
N VAL A 41 17.80 3.06 -0.94
CA VAL A 41 16.98 4.25 -0.71
C VAL A 41 17.78 5.48 -1.14
N GLY A 42 17.24 6.22 -2.10
CA GLY A 42 17.82 7.45 -2.64
C GLY A 42 17.33 8.70 -1.90
N GLY A 43 16.99 9.74 -2.65
CA GLY A 43 16.41 10.95 -2.10
C GLY A 43 14.92 10.79 -1.79
N PHE A 44 14.43 11.59 -0.86
CA PHE A 44 13.01 11.74 -0.61
C PHE A 44 12.64 13.21 -0.51
N ARG A 45 11.40 13.54 -0.86
CA ARG A 45 10.86 14.90 -0.84
C ARG A 45 9.37 14.89 -0.60
N ILE A 46 8.84 15.96 -0.03
CA ILE A 46 7.40 16.23 -0.10
C ILE A 46 7.07 16.42 -1.59
N ASP A 47 6.30 15.50 -2.12
CA ASP A 47 5.90 15.47 -3.53
C ASP A 47 4.58 16.25 -3.72
N HIS A 48 3.67 16.14 -2.75
CA HIS A 48 2.43 16.91 -2.72
C HIS A 48 2.01 17.25 -1.29
N ARG A 49 1.62 18.50 -1.03
CA ARG A 49 1.12 18.92 0.30
C ARG A 49 -0.39 18.75 0.35
N CYS A 50 -0.85 17.94 1.30
CA CYS A 50 -2.25 17.67 1.59
C CYS A 50 -2.36 17.06 3.00
N ASP A 51 -3.57 16.72 3.42
CA ASP A 51 -3.86 15.99 4.67
C ASP A 51 -4.29 14.55 4.33
N PRO A 52 -3.35 13.64 4.03
CA PRO A 52 -3.69 12.29 3.60
C PRO A 52 -4.15 11.44 4.78
N ARG A 53 -5.11 10.55 4.51
CA ARG A 53 -5.69 9.60 5.49
C ARG A 53 -5.35 8.15 5.14
N ASP A 54 -5.18 7.86 3.85
CA ASP A 54 -4.86 6.53 3.34
C ASP A 54 -4.22 6.64 1.94
N VAL A 55 -3.52 5.59 1.50
CA VAL A 55 -2.88 5.52 0.19
C VAL A 55 -2.84 4.09 -0.35
N ALA A 56 -3.19 3.92 -1.62
CA ALA A 56 -3.18 2.63 -2.29
C ALA A 56 -2.45 2.70 -3.64
N GLY A 57 -1.80 1.60 -4.03
CA GLY A 57 -1.04 1.49 -5.26
C GLY A 57 -1.59 0.44 -6.23
N SER A 58 -1.51 0.75 -7.52
CA SER A 58 -1.80 -0.16 -8.64
C SER A 58 -0.79 0.08 -9.77
N PRO A 59 -0.58 -0.85 -10.71
CA PRO A 59 0.34 -0.64 -11.83
C PRO A 59 0.19 0.71 -12.52
N GLY A 60 1.17 1.60 -12.33
CA GLY A 60 1.22 2.93 -12.93
C GLY A 60 0.47 4.05 -12.19
N GLU A 61 -0.26 3.76 -11.11
CA GLU A 61 -1.17 4.69 -10.43
C GLU A 61 -1.08 4.60 -8.91
N VAL A 62 -1.28 5.71 -8.22
CA VAL A 62 -1.47 5.76 -6.76
C VAL A 62 -2.71 6.56 -6.44
N ALA A 63 -3.59 6.04 -5.59
CA ALA A 63 -4.72 6.77 -5.05
C ALA A 63 -4.40 7.23 -3.63
N VAL A 64 -4.77 8.45 -3.27
CA VAL A 64 -4.58 9.02 -1.93
C VAL A 64 -5.94 9.51 -1.43
N ALA A 65 -6.39 8.98 -0.29
CA ALA A 65 -7.53 9.54 0.43
C ALA A 65 -7.06 10.78 1.18
N THR A 66 -7.81 11.88 1.10
CA THR A 66 -7.50 13.10 1.86
C THR A 66 -8.74 13.62 2.58
N ALA A 67 -8.53 14.59 3.47
CA ALA A 67 -9.62 15.28 4.14
C ALA A 67 -10.58 16.02 3.19
N ASP A 68 -10.16 16.31 1.95
CA ASP A 68 -10.92 17.10 0.99
C ASP A 68 -11.43 16.30 -0.21
N ASP A 69 -10.60 15.40 -0.77
CA ASP A 69 -10.92 14.61 -1.96
C ASP A 69 -10.07 13.32 -2.08
N VAL A 70 -10.33 12.51 -3.12
CA VAL A 70 -9.40 11.49 -3.62
C VAL A 70 -8.46 12.11 -4.64
N LEU A 71 -7.15 11.95 -4.44
CA LEU A 71 -6.13 12.30 -5.41
C LEU A 71 -5.64 11.05 -6.15
N LEU A 72 -5.65 11.09 -7.48
CA LEU A 72 -5.03 10.08 -8.33
C LEU A 72 -3.69 10.59 -8.87
N VAL A 73 -2.62 9.87 -8.58
CA VAL A 73 -1.27 10.18 -9.06
C VAL A 73 -0.97 9.36 -10.31
N GLN A 74 -0.84 10.05 -11.45
CA GLN A 74 -0.48 9.46 -12.75
C GLN A 74 0.77 10.18 -13.28
N GLY A 75 1.86 9.44 -13.51
CA GLY A 75 3.13 10.07 -13.89
C GLY A 75 3.66 10.98 -12.78
N ASP A 76 3.80 12.28 -13.03
CA ASP A 76 4.24 13.26 -12.02
C ASP A 76 3.08 14.19 -11.57
N ASP A 77 1.86 13.92 -12.02
CA ASP A 77 0.68 14.77 -11.81
C ASP A 77 -0.29 14.19 -10.79
N TYR A 78 -0.97 15.08 -10.06
CA TYR A 78 -2.04 14.76 -9.11
C TYR A 78 -3.38 15.26 -9.66
N HIS A 79 -4.37 14.37 -9.69
CA HIS A 79 -5.71 14.66 -10.19
C HIS A 79 -6.75 14.45 -9.09
N GLU A 80 -7.50 15.51 -8.76
CA GLU A 80 -8.70 15.42 -7.93
C GLU A 80 -9.81 14.68 -8.68
N LEU A 81 -10.44 13.70 -8.02
CA LEU A 81 -11.49 12.86 -8.63
C LEU A 81 -12.91 13.28 -8.25
N GLY A 82 -13.08 14.26 -7.36
CA GLY A 82 -14.38 14.81 -6.97
C GLY A 82 -15.25 13.85 -6.16
N PHE A 83 -14.66 12.98 -5.35
CA PHE A 83 -15.39 12.16 -4.38
C PHE A 83 -15.82 12.98 -3.16
N GLY A 84 -14.97 13.92 -2.73
CA GLY A 84 -15.08 14.62 -1.46
C GLY A 84 -14.25 13.98 -0.34
N PRO A 85 -14.43 14.39 0.93
CA PRO A 85 -13.67 13.89 2.06
C PRO A 85 -13.65 12.36 2.10
N THR A 86 -12.45 11.77 2.07
CA THR A 86 -12.26 10.32 1.92
C THR A 86 -11.47 9.80 3.10
N THR A 87 -11.80 8.61 3.61
CA THR A 87 -11.03 7.96 4.69
C THR A 87 -10.16 6.83 4.17
N THR A 88 -10.63 6.09 3.16
CA THR A 88 -9.96 4.88 2.68
C THR A 88 -10.01 4.83 1.15
N VAL A 89 -8.93 4.37 0.52
CA VAL A 89 -8.83 4.19 -0.93
C VAL A 89 -8.26 2.81 -1.26
N GLY A 90 -8.60 2.32 -2.44
CA GLY A 90 -8.10 1.05 -2.95
C GLY A 90 -8.25 0.95 -4.46
N PHE A 91 -7.96 -0.22 -5.00
CA PHE A 91 -8.20 -0.52 -6.41
C PHE A 91 -8.99 -1.81 -6.57
N HIS A 92 -10.03 -1.77 -7.40
CA HIS A 92 -10.82 -2.93 -7.82
C HIS A 92 -10.88 -2.98 -9.35
N ARG A 93 -10.37 -4.05 -9.95
CA ARG A 93 -10.27 -4.21 -11.42
C ARG A 93 -9.58 -3.02 -12.10
N ASN A 94 -8.48 -2.56 -11.50
CA ASN A 94 -7.70 -1.41 -11.94
C ASN A 94 -8.52 -0.11 -12.06
N ARG A 95 -9.45 0.09 -11.12
CA ARG A 95 -10.23 1.30 -10.94
C ARG A 95 -10.19 1.70 -9.47
N VAL A 96 -10.08 3.00 -9.22
CA VAL A 96 -10.08 3.54 -7.86
C VAL A 96 -11.41 3.22 -7.20
N VAL A 97 -11.35 2.69 -5.99
CA VAL A 97 -12.48 2.59 -5.06
C VAL A 97 -12.16 3.43 -3.83
N ALA A 98 -13.18 4.06 -3.26
CA ALA A 98 -13.03 4.96 -2.13
C ALA A 98 -14.17 4.77 -1.14
N ALA A 99 -13.87 5.01 0.13
CA ALA A 99 -14.84 5.09 1.21
C ALA A 99 -14.72 6.41 1.97
N ASP A 100 -15.87 6.95 2.39
CA ASP A 100 -15.93 8.11 3.29
C ASP A 100 -16.21 7.70 4.74
N GLU A 101 -16.24 8.69 5.63
CA GLU A 101 -16.47 8.51 7.08
C GLU A 101 -17.85 7.94 7.42
N THR A 102 -18.80 7.95 6.48
CA THR A 102 -20.13 7.36 6.66
C THR A 102 -20.17 5.88 6.33
N GLY A 103 -19.09 5.34 5.74
CA GLY A 103 -19.02 3.96 5.27
C GLY A 103 -19.54 3.76 3.85
N ARG A 104 -19.91 4.84 3.14
CA ARG A 104 -20.27 4.79 1.71
C ARG A 104 -19.04 4.38 0.90
N ILE A 105 -19.21 3.40 0.02
CA ILE A 105 -18.20 2.92 -0.91
C ILE A 105 -18.65 3.17 -2.34
N ALA A 106 -17.77 3.77 -3.16
CA ALA A 106 -18.01 3.95 -4.59
C ALA A 106 -16.77 3.62 -5.42
N ARG A 107 -16.98 3.41 -6.72
CA ARG A 107 -15.92 3.16 -7.71
C ARG A 107 -15.88 4.29 -8.73
N PHE A 108 -14.67 4.73 -9.07
CA PHE A 108 -14.44 5.72 -10.12
C PHE A 108 -14.24 5.05 -11.49
N ASP A 109 -14.99 5.49 -12.49
CA ASP A 109 -14.83 5.09 -13.88
C ASP A 109 -14.90 6.30 -14.83
N GLU A 110 -14.97 6.05 -16.14
CA GLU A 110 -15.01 7.10 -17.17
C GLU A 110 -16.21 8.06 -17.04
N SER A 111 -17.29 7.61 -16.39
CA SER A 111 -18.50 8.40 -16.13
C SER A 111 -18.50 9.08 -14.77
N GLY A 112 -17.47 8.84 -13.94
CA GLY A 112 -17.32 9.37 -12.60
C GLY A 112 -17.57 8.30 -11.53
N TRP A 113 -18.05 8.74 -10.37
CA TRP A 113 -18.30 7.86 -9.23
C TRP A 113 -19.63 7.12 -9.35
N THR A 114 -19.59 5.81 -9.20
CA THR A 114 -20.75 4.93 -9.08
C THR A 114 -20.78 4.29 -7.70
N ASP A 115 -21.87 4.48 -6.96
CA ASP A 115 -22.08 3.88 -5.64
C ASP A 115 -22.12 2.35 -5.72
N ILE A 116 -21.40 1.69 -4.82
CA ILE A 116 -21.39 0.23 -4.66
C ILE A 116 -22.27 -0.18 -3.48
N GLY A 117 -22.22 0.57 -2.38
CA GLY A 117 -22.96 0.29 -1.16
C GLY A 117 -22.44 1.06 0.03
N GLU A 118 -22.90 0.69 1.21
CA GLU A 118 -22.53 1.28 2.50
C GLU A 118 -22.38 0.16 3.53
N VAL A 119 -21.34 0.24 4.35
CA VAL A 119 -21.08 -0.66 5.48
C VAL A 119 -20.75 0.17 6.72
N GLY A 120 -20.37 -0.48 7.83
CA GLY A 120 -19.82 0.22 9.00
C GLY A 120 -18.49 0.93 8.70
N GLU A 121 -17.71 1.19 9.74
CA GLU A 121 -16.38 1.80 9.58
C GLU A 121 -15.51 0.97 8.61
N VAL A 122 -15.19 1.55 7.45
CA VAL A 122 -14.29 0.97 6.46
C VAL A 122 -12.85 1.26 6.86
N ARG A 123 -12.02 0.21 6.93
CA ARG A 123 -10.62 0.32 7.35
C ARG A 123 -9.63 0.07 6.23
N ALA A 124 -9.96 -0.80 5.27
CA ALA A 124 -9.12 -1.06 4.11
C ALA A 124 -9.93 -1.49 2.88
N LEU A 125 -9.39 -1.17 1.69
CA LEU A 125 -9.94 -1.54 0.40
C LEU A 125 -8.84 -2.14 -0.47
N ASP A 126 -8.97 -3.42 -0.84
CA ASP A 126 -8.06 -4.03 -1.81
C ASP A 126 -8.78 -5.06 -2.67
N GLY A 127 -8.70 -4.87 -3.98
CA GLY A 127 -9.36 -5.70 -4.95
C GLY A 127 -10.86 -5.78 -4.74
N SER A 128 -11.37 -6.99 -4.59
CA SER A 128 -12.79 -7.21 -4.36
C SER A 128 -13.15 -7.16 -2.88
N LEU A 129 -12.20 -6.91 -1.96
CA LEU A 129 -12.42 -7.00 -0.53
C LEU A 129 -12.46 -5.64 0.15
N VAL A 130 -13.26 -5.58 1.21
CA VAL A 130 -13.39 -4.45 2.12
C VAL A 130 -13.17 -4.98 3.54
N ALA A 131 -12.20 -4.42 4.26
CA ALA A 131 -12.08 -4.63 5.70
C ALA A 131 -12.95 -3.60 6.42
N ALA A 132 -13.80 -4.07 7.34
CA ALA A 132 -14.64 -3.23 8.18
C ALA A 132 -14.64 -3.73 9.64
N GLU A 133 -15.11 -2.88 10.55
CA GLU A 133 -15.24 -3.22 11.99
C GLU A 133 -16.03 -4.51 12.23
N ASP A 134 -17.06 -4.80 11.43
CA ASP A 134 -17.92 -5.98 11.57
C ASP A 134 -17.54 -7.14 10.63
N GLY A 135 -16.34 -7.10 10.06
CA GLY A 135 -15.74 -8.19 9.29
C GLY A 135 -15.40 -7.81 7.86
N VAL A 136 -15.39 -8.82 6.97
CA VAL A 136 -14.97 -8.63 5.58
C VAL A 136 -16.17 -8.65 4.64
N TYR A 137 -16.22 -7.68 3.73
CA TYR A 137 -17.19 -7.63 2.65
C TYR A 137 -16.53 -7.87 1.30
N ARG A 138 -17.32 -8.35 0.34
CA ARG A 138 -16.92 -8.51 -1.06
C ARG A 138 -17.70 -7.55 -1.95
N ILE A 139 -16.97 -6.81 -2.79
CA ILE A 139 -17.49 -6.02 -3.89
C ILE A 139 -17.85 -6.96 -5.05
N SER A 140 -19.07 -6.80 -5.56
CA SER A 140 -19.57 -7.48 -6.75
C SER A 140 -20.29 -6.49 -7.66
N ASP A 141 -20.73 -6.94 -8.83
CA ASP A 141 -21.54 -6.12 -9.72
C ASP A 141 -22.97 -5.89 -9.15
N GLU A 142 -23.37 -6.65 -8.12
CA GLU A 142 -24.65 -6.50 -7.40
C GLU A 142 -24.53 -5.66 -6.12
N GLY A 143 -23.33 -5.17 -5.79
CA GLY A 143 -23.04 -4.39 -4.59
C GLY A 143 -22.16 -5.15 -3.58
N LEU A 144 -22.34 -4.86 -2.30
CA LEU A 144 -21.56 -5.43 -1.19
C LEU A 144 -22.23 -6.66 -0.58
N THR A 145 -21.43 -7.67 -0.26
CA THR A 145 -21.87 -8.88 0.47
C THR A 145 -20.93 -9.17 1.62
N HIS A 146 -21.45 -9.35 2.84
CA HIS A 146 -20.65 -9.81 3.98
C HIS A 146 -20.18 -11.25 3.73
N VAL A 147 -18.88 -11.49 3.88
CA VAL A 147 -18.24 -12.79 3.60
C VAL A 147 -17.59 -13.40 4.84
N GLY A 148 -17.93 -12.92 6.03
CA GLY A 148 -17.48 -13.47 7.31
C GLY A 148 -16.35 -12.70 7.97
N LEU A 149 -15.74 -13.34 8.98
CA LEU A 149 -14.82 -12.71 9.95
C LEU A 149 -15.50 -11.60 10.77
N ASP A 150 -14.74 -11.00 11.66
CA ASP A 150 -15.14 -9.92 12.56
C ASP A 150 -13.88 -9.08 12.85
N ASP A 151 -14.06 -7.78 13.12
CA ASP A 151 -12.98 -6.84 13.43
C ASP A 151 -11.80 -6.90 12.45
N ALA A 152 -12.10 -6.71 11.15
CA ALA A 152 -11.10 -6.74 10.10
C ALA A 152 -10.32 -5.43 10.08
N HIS A 153 -8.98 -5.52 10.12
CA HIS A 153 -8.08 -4.37 10.12
C HIS A 153 -7.56 -4.06 8.71
N ASP A 154 -7.26 -5.10 7.93
CA ASP A 154 -6.73 -4.94 6.57
C ASP A 154 -7.07 -6.17 5.70
N VAL A 155 -7.06 -5.99 4.37
CA VAL A 155 -7.32 -7.05 3.39
C VAL A 155 -6.35 -6.95 2.22
N SER A 156 -6.06 -8.11 1.61
CA SER A 156 -5.37 -8.13 0.33
C SER A 156 -6.04 -9.08 -0.65
N ASP A 157 -6.41 -8.58 -1.83
CA ASP A 157 -6.98 -9.35 -2.95
C ASP A 157 -6.28 -8.98 -4.26
N PRO A 158 -5.06 -9.50 -4.51
CA PRO A 158 -4.28 -9.14 -5.69
C PRO A 158 -4.96 -9.54 -7.01
N ALA A 159 -5.80 -10.59 -6.99
CA ALA A 159 -6.59 -10.99 -8.14
C ALA A 159 -7.67 -9.93 -8.45
N GLY A 160 -8.46 -9.55 -7.44
CA GLY A 160 -9.48 -8.53 -7.57
C GLY A 160 -8.92 -7.15 -7.91
N ARG A 161 -7.73 -6.80 -7.41
CA ARG A 161 -7.08 -5.51 -7.66
C ARG A 161 -6.85 -5.29 -9.15
N LEU A 162 -6.32 -6.30 -9.82
CA LEU A 162 -5.96 -6.23 -11.25
C LEU A 162 -7.06 -6.77 -12.18
N GLY A 163 -8.11 -7.40 -11.64
CA GLY A 163 -9.06 -8.19 -12.44
C GLY A 163 -8.43 -9.44 -13.05
N ALA A 164 -7.41 -9.99 -12.39
CA ALA A 164 -6.68 -11.18 -12.79
C ALA A 164 -7.30 -12.46 -12.18
N ALA A 165 -6.77 -13.62 -12.58
CA ALA A 165 -7.26 -14.93 -12.12
C ALA A 165 -6.41 -15.56 -10.98
N GLU A 166 -5.31 -14.92 -10.59
CA GLU A 166 -4.31 -15.50 -9.69
C GLU A 166 -4.07 -14.63 -8.47
N GLY A 167 -3.81 -15.29 -7.34
CA GLY A 167 -3.63 -14.66 -6.03
C GLY A 167 -4.63 -15.20 -5.01
N THR A 168 -4.16 -15.40 -3.78
CA THR A 168 -5.01 -15.87 -2.69
C THR A 168 -5.38 -14.67 -1.81
N PRO A 169 -6.69 -14.37 -1.64
CA PRO A 169 -7.08 -13.27 -0.78
C PRO A 169 -6.73 -13.53 0.68
N LEU A 170 -6.28 -12.49 1.37
CA LEU A 170 -5.92 -12.51 2.79
C LEU A 170 -6.72 -11.45 3.55
N ALA A 171 -6.96 -11.71 4.84
CA ALA A 171 -7.56 -10.74 5.76
C ALA A 171 -6.82 -10.75 7.10
N ALA A 172 -6.38 -9.57 7.53
CA ALA A 172 -5.81 -9.32 8.85
C ALA A 172 -6.93 -8.80 9.77
N THR A 173 -7.03 -9.36 10.97
CA THR A 173 -8.11 -9.05 11.93
C THR A 173 -7.56 -8.94 13.34
N GLU A 174 -8.40 -8.56 14.29
CA GLU A 174 -8.07 -8.62 15.71
C GLU A 174 -7.73 -10.03 16.22
N PHE A 175 -8.22 -11.07 15.54
CA PHE A 175 -8.11 -12.46 16.01
C PHE A 175 -7.06 -13.30 15.29
N GLY A 176 -6.64 -12.88 14.09
CA GLY A 176 -5.79 -13.69 13.24
C GLY A 176 -5.54 -13.13 11.85
N LEU A 177 -4.61 -13.78 11.14
CA LEU A 177 -4.49 -13.71 9.69
C LEU A 177 -5.27 -14.87 9.06
N TYR A 178 -6.09 -14.56 8.07
CA TYR A 178 -6.92 -15.54 7.37
C TYR A 178 -6.60 -15.59 5.89
N THR A 179 -6.74 -16.77 5.30
CA THR A 179 -6.62 -17.00 3.86
C THR A 179 -7.94 -17.50 3.30
N LEU A 180 -8.36 -16.99 2.13
CA LEU A 180 -9.63 -17.36 1.52
C LEU A 180 -9.46 -18.50 0.50
N GLY A 181 -10.13 -19.63 0.76
CA GLY A 181 -10.30 -20.75 -0.17
C GLY A 181 -11.78 -21.05 -0.42
N ASN A 182 -12.26 -22.20 0.06
CA ASN A 182 -13.71 -22.52 0.10
C ASN A 182 -14.46 -21.82 1.26
N GLY A 183 -13.76 -20.90 1.94
CA GLY A 183 -14.10 -20.24 3.19
C GLY A 183 -12.81 -19.67 3.79
N TRP A 184 -12.95 -18.84 4.82
CA TRP A 184 -11.79 -18.34 5.56
C TRP A 184 -11.16 -19.48 6.36
N MET A 185 -9.83 -19.60 6.25
CA MET A 185 -9.02 -20.56 7.00
C MET A 185 -7.96 -19.79 7.79
N ASP A 186 -7.74 -20.18 9.04
CA ASP A 186 -6.72 -19.58 9.89
C ASP A 186 -5.32 -19.83 9.28
N ALA A 187 -4.53 -18.76 9.19
CA ALA A 187 -3.14 -18.82 8.75
C ALA A 187 -2.18 -18.54 9.91
N ILE A 188 -2.48 -17.53 10.74
CA ILE A 188 -1.76 -17.20 11.96
C ILE A 188 -2.76 -16.77 13.02
N ASP A 189 -2.62 -17.27 14.24
CA ASP A 189 -3.42 -16.84 15.39
C ASP A 189 -2.91 -15.52 15.98
N GLY A 190 -3.84 -14.69 16.45
CA GLY A 190 -3.54 -13.43 17.13
C GLY A 190 -3.61 -12.21 16.23
N ARG A 191 -3.69 -11.04 16.85
CA ARG A 191 -3.94 -9.75 16.17
C ARG A 191 -2.98 -9.50 15.02
N MET A 192 -3.55 -9.12 13.88
CA MET A 192 -2.82 -8.71 12.67
C MET A 192 -3.39 -7.38 12.18
N THR A 193 -2.54 -6.40 11.93
CA THR A 193 -2.96 -5.02 11.65
C THR A 193 -2.82 -4.60 10.19
N ALA A 194 -1.94 -5.27 9.43
CA ALA A 194 -1.74 -5.00 8.02
C ALA A 194 -1.40 -6.28 7.26
N VAL A 195 -1.77 -6.37 5.99
CA VAL A 195 -1.44 -7.47 5.09
C VAL A 195 -1.31 -7.00 3.65
N ALA A 196 -0.24 -7.42 2.98
CA ALA A 196 -0.06 -7.18 1.54
C ALA A 196 0.38 -8.47 0.85
N SER A 197 -0.22 -8.76 -0.30
CA SER A 197 0.12 -9.95 -1.10
C SER A 197 0.21 -9.66 -2.59
N MET A 198 0.86 -10.57 -3.30
CA MET A 198 1.08 -10.55 -4.74
C MET A 198 0.46 -11.79 -5.41
N PRO A 199 0.12 -11.72 -6.71
CA PRO A 199 -0.39 -12.87 -7.46
C PRO A 199 0.52 -14.10 -7.42
N ASP A 200 1.84 -13.89 -7.29
CA ASP A 200 2.86 -14.94 -7.22
C ASP A 200 2.94 -15.66 -5.87
N GLY A 201 2.08 -15.30 -4.92
CA GLY A 201 2.00 -15.92 -3.59
C GLY A 201 2.90 -15.28 -2.53
N ARG A 202 3.76 -14.31 -2.90
CA ARG A 202 4.48 -13.51 -1.89
C ARG A 202 3.49 -12.72 -1.06
N ALA A 203 3.67 -12.74 0.25
CA ALA A 203 2.84 -11.99 1.17
C ALA A 203 3.63 -11.61 2.42
N HIS A 204 3.24 -10.48 3.02
CA HIS A 204 3.69 -10.04 4.33
C HIS A 204 2.49 -9.62 5.16
N ALA A 205 2.58 -9.80 6.47
CA ALA A 205 1.61 -9.30 7.42
C ALA A 205 2.32 -8.71 8.64
N VAL A 206 1.62 -7.85 9.38
CA VAL A 206 2.13 -7.22 10.60
C VAL A 206 1.34 -7.75 11.79
N GLY A 207 2.05 -8.40 12.72
CA GLY A 207 1.54 -8.82 14.01
C GLY A 207 2.22 -8.10 15.17
N PRO A 208 1.94 -8.49 16.43
CA PRO A 208 2.50 -7.85 17.62
C PRO A 208 4.03 -7.97 17.73
N ASP A 209 4.61 -9.02 17.14
CA ASP A 209 6.05 -9.26 17.14
C ASP A 209 6.74 -8.72 15.86
N GLY A 210 6.05 -7.89 15.09
CA GLY A 210 6.54 -7.28 13.86
C GLY A 210 6.09 -7.99 12.58
N ILE A 211 6.89 -7.87 11.53
CA ILE A 211 6.56 -8.42 10.21
C ILE A 211 6.79 -9.93 10.18
N VAL A 212 5.83 -10.63 9.57
CA VAL A 212 5.97 -12.01 9.11
C VAL A 212 5.89 -12.05 7.59
N SER A 213 6.66 -12.94 6.97
CA SER A 213 6.63 -13.17 5.52
C SER A 213 6.21 -14.59 5.19
N ARG A 214 5.57 -14.76 4.03
CA ARG A 214 5.12 -16.06 3.54
C ARG A 214 6.23 -16.75 2.75
N GLU A 215 6.64 -17.92 3.21
CA GLU A 215 7.57 -18.83 2.53
C GLU A 215 6.84 -20.11 2.12
N GLY A 216 6.33 -20.13 0.89
CA GLY A 216 5.47 -21.21 0.42
C GLY A 216 4.14 -21.25 1.19
N GLU A 217 3.91 -22.27 1.99
CA GLU A 217 2.70 -22.45 2.80
C GLU A 217 2.88 -22.03 4.27
N VAL A 218 4.10 -21.68 4.69
CA VAL A 218 4.39 -21.31 6.07
C VAL A 218 4.64 -19.81 6.20
N TRP A 219 4.34 -19.28 7.37
CA TRP A 219 4.68 -17.91 7.75
C TRP A 219 5.90 -17.94 8.67
N VAL A 220 6.87 -17.06 8.39
CA VAL A 220 8.11 -16.96 9.15
C VAL A 220 8.32 -15.52 9.60
N SER A 221 8.97 -15.34 10.75
CA SER A 221 9.36 -14.02 11.25
C SER A 221 10.33 -13.35 10.27
N ASP A 222 10.05 -12.10 9.93
CA ASP A 222 10.85 -11.28 9.00
C ASP A 222 10.97 -9.84 9.53
N PRO A 223 11.60 -9.64 10.71
CA PRO A 223 11.61 -8.35 11.38
C PRO A 223 12.48 -7.32 10.65
N ILE A 224 12.03 -6.07 10.64
CA ILE A 224 12.88 -4.93 10.24
C ILE A 224 14.02 -4.75 11.25
N PRO A 225 15.17 -4.16 10.85
CA PRO A 225 16.32 -3.97 11.72
C PRO A 225 16.14 -2.77 12.67
N MET A 226 14.92 -2.52 13.14
CA MET A 226 14.51 -1.44 14.04
C MET A 226 13.49 -1.98 15.05
N ASP A 227 13.50 -1.42 16.26
CA ASP A 227 12.51 -1.71 17.31
C ASP A 227 11.37 -0.68 17.20
N GLU A 228 10.62 -0.76 16.10
CA GLU A 228 9.58 0.20 15.70
C GLU A 228 8.36 -0.53 15.16
N THR A 229 7.17 0.05 15.34
CA THR A 229 5.92 -0.57 14.89
C THR A 229 5.69 -0.27 13.42
N VAL A 230 5.58 -1.31 12.59
CA VAL A 230 5.19 -1.16 11.18
C VAL A 230 3.70 -0.87 11.10
N VAL A 231 3.30 0.14 10.34
CA VAL A 231 1.89 0.55 10.21
C VAL A 231 1.29 0.23 8.85
N ALA A 232 2.11 0.09 7.80
CA ALA A 232 1.61 -0.24 6.47
C ALA A 232 2.64 -1.01 5.64
N LEU A 233 2.14 -1.79 4.69
CA LEU A 233 2.90 -2.62 3.76
C LEU A 233 2.48 -2.31 2.31
N ALA A 234 3.43 -2.36 1.39
CA ALA A 234 3.13 -2.37 -0.04
C ALA A 234 4.07 -3.30 -0.80
N HIS A 235 3.59 -3.80 -1.94
CA HIS A 235 4.35 -4.68 -2.80
C HIS A 235 4.40 -4.14 -4.23
N ASP A 236 5.55 -4.37 -4.87
CA ASP A 236 5.61 -4.45 -6.32
C ASP A 236 6.18 -5.80 -6.77
N ALA A 237 6.42 -5.93 -8.06
CA ALA A 237 6.98 -7.14 -8.66
C ALA A 237 8.35 -7.56 -8.10
N ARG A 238 9.08 -6.69 -7.38
CA ARG A 238 10.48 -6.94 -6.97
C ARG A 238 10.73 -6.80 -5.47
N ALA A 239 9.90 -6.05 -4.77
CA ALA A 239 10.14 -5.66 -3.39
C ALA A 239 8.87 -5.66 -2.54
N VAL A 240 9.10 -5.68 -1.23
CA VAL A 240 8.16 -5.25 -0.21
C VAL A 240 8.66 -3.92 0.37
N TYR A 241 7.70 -3.08 0.73
CA TYR A 241 7.89 -1.80 1.37
C TYR A 241 7.13 -1.79 2.67
N ALA A 242 7.69 -1.10 3.66
CA ALA A 242 7.00 -0.86 4.91
C ALA A 242 7.30 0.56 5.38
N VAL A 243 6.41 1.09 6.22
CA VAL A 243 6.66 2.32 6.97
C VAL A 243 6.26 2.12 8.42
N THR A 244 7.01 2.75 9.33
CA THR A 244 6.76 2.67 10.78
C THR A 244 5.99 3.88 11.30
N ASP A 245 5.40 3.73 12.49
CA ASP A 245 4.71 4.77 13.24
C ASP A 245 5.57 6.02 13.52
N VAL A 246 6.90 5.85 13.60
CA VAL A 246 7.87 6.95 13.77
C VAL A 246 8.50 7.42 12.44
N GLY A 247 8.02 6.92 11.31
CA GLY A 247 8.41 7.40 9.98
C GLY A 247 9.72 6.85 9.46
N THR A 248 10.05 5.62 9.78
CA THR A 248 11.13 4.89 9.09
C THR A 248 10.57 4.21 7.87
N PHE A 249 11.14 4.53 6.71
CA PHE A 249 10.88 3.82 5.46
C PHE A 249 11.75 2.58 5.37
N CYS A 250 11.13 1.45 5.01
CA CYS A 250 11.77 0.15 4.91
C CYS A 250 11.56 -0.43 3.51
N VAL A 251 12.60 -1.05 2.94
CA VAL A 251 12.53 -1.77 1.67
C VAL A 251 13.29 -3.09 1.76
N ARG A 252 12.71 -4.15 1.22
CA ARG A 252 13.39 -5.44 1.03
C ARG A 252 13.10 -5.97 -0.36
N THR A 253 14.14 -6.31 -1.11
CA THR A 253 13.98 -7.04 -2.38
C THR A 253 13.98 -8.54 -2.11
N THR A 254 13.52 -9.35 -3.06
CA THR A 254 13.53 -10.82 -2.94
C THR A 254 14.93 -11.44 -2.76
N ALA A 255 16.00 -10.65 -2.94
CA ALA A 255 17.39 -11.10 -2.87
C ALA A 255 18.22 -10.37 -1.80
N SER A 256 17.60 -9.59 -0.91
CA SER A 256 18.32 -8.83 0.11
C SER A 256 17.59 -8.78 1.45
N ASP A 257 18.32 -8.41 2.49
CA ASP A 257 17.76 -8.05 3.79
C ASP A 257 17.07 -6.68 3.73
N TRP A 258 16.25 -6.41 4.75
CA TRP A 258 15.64 -5.09 4.95
C TRP A 258 16.69 -3.97 4.99
N ARG A 259 16.38 -2.88 4.28
CA ARG A 259 17.09 -1.61 4.33
C ARG A 259 16.15 -0.53 4.81
N THR A 260 16.67 0.38 5.62
CA THR A 260 15.87 1.39 6.32
C THR A 260 16.41 2.78 6.05
N GLN A 261 15.51 3.77 6.01
CA GLN A 261 15.82 5.19 5.95
C GLN A 261 14.83 5.93 6.85
N VAL A 262 15.35 6.57 7.90
CA VAL A 262 14.52 7.44 8.75
C VAL A 262 14.11 8.66 7.94
N LEU A 263 12.80 8.87 7.79
CA LEU A 263 12.21 10.07 7.19
C LEU A 263 11.81 11.08 8.27
N GLY A 264 11.46 10.59 9.48
CA GLY A 264 11.04 11.41 10.61
C GLY A 264 9.65 12.02 10.41
N LEU A 265 8.71 11.22 9.93
CA LEU A 265 7.36 11.63 9.54
C LEU A 265 6.33 10.79 10.30
N ASP A 266 5.19 11.37 10.63
CA ASP A 266 4.04 10.61 11.13
C ASP A 266 3.30 10.01 9.93
N ALA A 267 3.59 8.74 9.63
CA ALA A 267 3.15 8.06 8.42
C ALA A 267 1.85 7.29 8.66
N VAL A 268 0.95 7.34 7.67
CA VAL A 268 -0.34 6.62 7.70
C VAL A 268 -0.40 5.49 6.67
N GLY A 269 0.47 5.50 5.66
CA GLY A 269 0.47 4.45 4.65
C GLY A 269 1.64 4.53 3.67
N VAL A 270 1.82 3.46 2.90
CA VAL A 270 2.84 3.36 1.84
C VAL A 270 2.22 2.73 0.59
N ALA A 271 2.54 3.25 -0.58
CA ALA A 271 2.08 2.72 -1.86
C ALA A 271 3.17 2.78 -2.93
N VAL A 272 3.05 1.89 -3.90
CA VAL A 272 3.95 1.80 -5.06
C VAL A 272 3.14 1.52 -6.32
N ARG A 273 3.64 2.01 -7.44
CA ARG A 273 3.07 1.81 -8.78
C ARG A 273 3.58 0.55 -9.45
#